data_AF-A0A6V7LQ08-F1
#
_entry.id   AF-A0A6V7LQ08-F1
#
_cell.length_a   1.000
_cell.length_b   1.000
_cell.length_c   1.000
_cell.angle_alpha   90.00
_cell.angle_beta   90.00
_cell.angle_gamma   90.00
#
_symmetry.space_group_name_H-M   'P 1'
#
loop_
_entity.id
_entity.type
_entity.pdbx_description
1 polymer ?
#
loop_
_entity_poly.entity_id
_entity_poly.type
_entity_poly.pdbx_seq_one_letter_code
_entity_poly.pdbx_strand_id
1 'polypeptide(L)'
;CSQPLSGFNARCPEDEQMLYYILCTNSNSKFMYVVDTRPRINAMANRAAGKGYENENFYDNIKFRFFGIENIHVMRASLAKLMELQRTTSMSAFTAGLESSGWLKHIRSILETGWFIAKAISSGISVVVHCSDGWDRTAQVCSIAALLLDPFYRTIQGFQ
;
A
#
# COMPACT_ATOMS: atom_id res chain seq x y z
N CYS A 1 -8.92 -3.35 2.58
CA CYS A 1 -9.20 -4.67 3.21
C CYS A 1 -7.90 -5.26 3.77
N SER A 2 -7.97 -6.40 4.47
CA SER A 2 -6.80 -7.26 4.75
C SER A 2 -6.48 -8.15 3.53
N GLN A 3 -5.37 -8.87 3.57
CA GLN A 3 -5.04 -9.85 2.53
C GLN A 3 -6.05 -11.03 2.47
N PRO A 4 -6.21 -11.68 1.30
CA PRO A 4 -6.99 -12.90 1.18
C PRO A 4 -6.29 -14.10 1.83
N LEU A 5 -7.08 -15.12 2.20
CA LEU A 5 -6.61 -16.40 2.73
C LEU A 5 -6.52 -17.46 1.62
N SER A 6 -5.89 -17.10 0.49
CA SER A 6 -5.84 -17.93 -0.71
C SER A 6 -4.77 -19.03 -0.67
N GLY A 7 -3.77 -18.93 0.21
CA GLY A 7 -2.62 -19.82 0.20
C GLY A 7 -2.06 -19.97 -1.23
N PHE A 8 -1.75 -21.19 -1.64
CA PHE A 8 -1.33 -21.43 -3.01
C PHE A 8 -2.50 -21.45 -4.00
N ASN A 9 -3.59 -22.16 -3.70
CA ASN A 9 -4.66 -22.45 -4.67
C ASN A 9 -6.09 -22.30 -4.12
N ALA A 10 -6.25 -21.93 -2.84
CA ALA A 10 -7.59 -21.74 -2.29
C ALA A 10 -8.25 -20.52 -2.95
N ARG A 11 -9.55 -20.68 -3.24
CA ARG A 11 -10.39 -19.69 -3.90
C ARG A 11 -11.64 -19.47 -3.07
N CYS A 12 -12.22 -18.29 -3.19
CA CYS A 12 -13.45 -17.90 -2.52
C CYS A 12 -14.35 -17.23 -3.56
N PRO A 13 -15.33 -17.96 -4.12
CA PRO A 13 -16.24 -17.41 -5.13
C PRO A 13 -16.95 -16.14 -4.66
N GLU A 14 -17.28 -16.05 -3.37
CA GLU A 14 -17.92 -14.89 -2.77
C GLU A 14 -17.00 -13.66 -2.76
N ASP A 15 -15.70 -13.85 -2.51
CA ASP A 15 -14.69 -12.78 -2.56
C ASP A 15 -14.43 -12.32 -4.01
N GLU A 16 -14.31 -13.28 -4.93
CA GLU A 16 -14.18 -13.01 -6.37
C GLU A 16 -15.39 -12.20 -6.88
N GLN A 17 -16.60 -12.61 -6.50
CA GLN A 17 -17.85 -11.94 -6.86
C GLN A 17 -17.99 -10.55 -6.22
N MET A 18 -17.53 -10.39 -4.98
CA MET A 18 -17.50 -9.08 -4.30
C MET A 18 -16.59 -8.10 -5.05
N LEU A 19 -15.38 -8.53 -5.42
CA LEU A 19 -14.44 -7.69 -6.18
C LEU A 19 -15.00 -7.35 -7.57
N TYR A 20 -15.66 -8.31 -8.23
CA TYR A 20 -16.38 -8.06 -9.48
C TYR A 20 -17.49 -7.00 -9.31
N TYR A 21 -18.29 -7.07 -8.24
CA TYR A 21 -19.34 -6.07 -8.01
C TYR A 21 -18.78 -4.68 -7.70
N ILE A 22 -17.65 -4.56 -7.01
CA ILE A 22 -16.94 -3.28 -6.84
C ILE A 22 -16.55 -2.70 -8.20
N LEU A 23 -16.07 -3.52 -9.14
CA LEU A 23 -15.79 -3.08 -10.50
C LEU A 23 -17.07 -2.58 -11.20
N CYS A 24 -18.18 -3.31 -11.07
CA CYS A 24 -19.46 -2.96 -11.69
C CYS A 24 -20.07 -1.63 -11.21
N THR A 25 -19.70 -1.12 -10.03
CA THR A 25 -20.20 0.17 -9.55
C THR A 25 -19.60 1.36 -10.30
N ASN A 26 -18.56 1.16 -11.12
CA ASN A 26 -17.89 2.21 -11.86
C ASN A 26 -17.87 1.91 -13.36
N SER A 27 -18.80 2.52 -14.11
CA SER A 27 -18.89 2.36 -15.56
C SER A 27 -17.78 3.03 -16.36
N ASN A 28 -16.92 3.85 -15.72
CA ASN A 28 -15.87 4.61 -16.40
C ASN A 28 -14.65 3.76 -16.80
N SER A 29 -14.47 2.58 -16.20
CA SER A 29 -13.35 1.69 -16.48
C SER A 29 -13.82 0.24 -16.69
N LYS A 30 -13.09 -0.50 -17.54
CA LYS A 30 -13.30 -1.94 -17.75
C LYS A 30 -12.50 -2.81 -16.79
N PHE A 31 -11.62 -2.22 -16.00
CA PHE A 31 -10.81 -2.91 -15.00
C PHE A 31 -10.66 -2.07 -13.74
N MET A 32 -10.26 -2.70 -12.64
CA MET A 32 -9.85 -2.01 -11.42
C MET A 32 -8.43 -2.40 -11.01
N TYR A 33 -7.77 -1.56 -10.21
CA TYR A 33 -6.49 -1.94 -9.61
C TYR A 33 -6.69 -2.65 -8.28
N VAL A 34 -5.90 -3.69 -8.04
CA VAL A 34 -5.69 -4.26 -6.71
C VAL A 34 -4.26 -3.91 -6.30
N VAL A 35 -4.14 -3.10 -5.25
CA VAL A 35 -2.88 -2.58 -4.73
C VAL A 35 -2.54 -3.30 -3.44
N ASP A 36 -1.53 -4.16 -3.51
CA ASP A 36 -0.88 -4.71 -2.34
C ASP A 36 0.32 -3.84 -1.98
N THR A 37 0.21 -3.18 -0.84
CA THR A 37 1.24 -2.26 -0.36
C THR A 37 2.55 -2.97 -0.01
N ARG A 38 2.58 -4.29 0.14
CA ARG A 38 3.76 -5.04 0.60
C ARG A 38 4.83 -5.17 -0.49
N PRO A 39 6.09 -5.47 -0.10
CA PRO A 39 7.05 -6.08 -1.00
C PRO A 39 6.56 -7.44 -1.46
N ARG A 40 6.79 -7.78 -2.74
CA ARG A 40 6.41 -9.06 -3.33
C ARG A 40 6.91 -10.26 -2.52
N ILE A 41 8.13 -10.20 -2.01
CA ILE A 41 8.73 -11.27 -1.18
C ILE A 41 7.91 -11.48 0.09
N ASN A 42 7.50 -10.40 0.76
CA ASN A 42 6.68 -10.49 1.98
C ASN A 42 5.27 -11.02 1.69
N ALA A 43 4.70 -10.68 0.55
CA ALA A 43 3.41 -11.22 0.11
C ALA A 43 3.52 -12.74 -0.20
N MET A 44 4.61 -13.17 -0.85
CA MET A 44 4.90 -14.58 -1.10
C MET A 44 5.13 -15.38 0.20
N ALA A 45 5.84 -14.81 1.18
CA ALA A 45 6.03 -15.44 2.48
C ALA A 45 4.69 -15.65 3.22
N ASN A 46 3.80 -14.64 3.19
CA ASN A 46 2.45 -14.76 3.72
C ASN A 46 1.63 -15.82 2.97
N ARG A 47 1.80 -15.92 1.65
CA ARG A 47 1.15 -16.94 0.82
C ARG A 47 1.54 -18.35 1.23
N ALA A 48 2.82 -18.59 1.52
CA ALA A 48 3.31 -19.86 2.03
C ALA A 48 2.72 -20.24 3.40
N ALA A 49 2.32 -19.24 4.20
CA ALA A 49 1.66 -19.43 5.49
C ALA A 49 0.12 -19.51 5.40
N GLY A 50 -0.45 -19.78 4.21
CA GLY A 50 -1.90 -19.92 4.02
C GLY A 50 -2.67 -18.60 3.85
N LYS A 51 -1.98 -17.46 3.83
CA LYS A 51 -2.58 -16.16 3.47
C LYS A 51 -2.32 -15.90 1.98
N GLY A 52 -2.16 -14.67 1.50
CA GLY A 52 -1.76 -14.47 0.11
C GLY A 52 -2.12 -13.12 -0.47
N TYR A 53 -2.41 -13.15 -1.76
CA TYR A 53 -2.84 -12.02 -2.58
C TYR A 53 -3.62 -12.55 -3.79
N GLU A 54 -4.38 -11.68 -4.42
CA GLU A 54 -5.29 -11.96 -5.52
C GLU A 54 -4.51 -12.38 -6.78
N ASN A 55 -5.04 -13.37 -7.50
CA ASN A 55 -4.45 -13.87 -8.73
C ASN A 55 -5.30 -13.42 -9.93
N GLU A 56 -4.69 -12.73 -10.89
CA GLU A 56 -5.37 -12.22 -12.10
C GLU A 56 -6.05 -13.33 -12.93
N ASN A 57 -5.68 -14.60 -12.73
CA ASN A 57 -6.36 -15.74 -13.37
C ASN A 57 -7.73 -16.09 -12.74
N PHE A 58 -8.01 -15.62 -11.53
CA PHE A 58 -9.24 -15.95 -10.79
C PHE A 58 -10.11 -14.73 -10.52
N TYR A 59 -9.50 -13.55 -10.45
CA TYR A 59 -10.21 -12.29 -10.27
C TYR A 59 -10.30 -11.58 -11.63
N ASP A 60 -11.49 -11.61 -12.23
CA ASP A 60 -11.71 -11.04 -13.55
C ASP A 60 -11.49 -9.53 -13.56
N ASN A 61 -10.82 -9.05 -14.62
CA ASN A 61 -10.66 -7.63 -14.90
C ASN A 61 -10.00 -6.81 -13.76
N ILE A 62 -9.13 -7.43 -12.98
CA ILE A 62 -8.23 -6.71 -12.08
C ILE A 62 -6.86 -6.51 -12.71
N LYS A 63 -6.16 -5.46 -12.26
CA LYS A 63 -4.71 -5.30 -12.49
C LYS A 63 -4.01 -5.25 -11.15
N PHE A 64 -3.17 -6.23 -10.88
CA PHE A 64 -2.51 -6.38 -9.59
C PHE A 64 -1.17 -5.61 -9.53
N ARG A 65 -0.91 -4.88 -8.44
CA ARG A 65 0.30 -4.08 -8.25
C ARG A 65 0.88 -4.19 -6.84
N PHE A 66 2.20 -4.38 -6.75
CA PHE A 66 2.97 -4.29 -5.51
C PHE A 66 3.69 -2.94 -5.40
N PHE A 67 3.77 -2.38 -4.19
CA PHE A 67 4.45 -1.11 -3.93
C PHE A 67 5.64 -1.16 -2.96
N GLY A 68 5.89 -2.28 -2.28
CA GLY A 68 7.15 -2.44 -1.54
C GLY A 68 7.25 -1.69 -0.21
N ILE A 69 6.13 -1.35 0.43
CA ILE A 69 6.14 -0.72 1.75
C ILE A 69 6.40 -1.78 2.83
N GLU A 70 7.55 -1.64 3.46
CA GLU A 70 8.03 -2.55 4.49
C GLU A 70 7.13 -2.62 5.72
N ASN A 71 7.29 -3.69 6.50
CA ASN A 71 6.47 -3.91 7.69
C ASN A 71 6.86 -2.99 8.86
N ILE A 72 6.04 -2.99 9.91
CA ILE A 72 6.21 -2.17 11.11
C ILE A 72 7.56 -2.37 11.80
N HIS A 73 8.17 -3.55 11.71
CA HIS A 73 9.47 -3.84 12.34
C HIS A 73 10.60 -3.12 11.61
N VAL A 74 10.55 -3.09 10.28
CA VAL A 74 11.51 -2.34 9.46
C VAL A 74 11.34 -0.84 9.68
N MET A 75 10.10 -0.33 9.73
CA MET A 75 9.83 1.09 9.99
C MET A 75 10.37 1.52 11.36
N ARG A 76 10.17 0.68 12.40
CA ARG A 76 10.70 0.93 13.75
C ARG A 76 12.23 0.96 13.77
N ALA A 77 12.89 0.02 13.10
CA ALA A 77 14.34 -0.01 13.00
C ALA A 77 14.90 1.19 12.21
N SER A 78 14.20 1.60 11.15
CA SER A 78 14.55 2.77 10.35
C SER A 78 14.51 4.07 11.17
N LEU A 79 13.44 4.28 11.96
CA LEU A 79 13.32 5.43 12.84
C LEU A 79 14.41 5.43 13.92
N ALA A 80 14.70 4.29 14.53
CA ALA A 80 15.76 4.17 15.54
C ALA A 80 17.12 4.64 14.98
N LYS A 81 17.50 4.17 13.78
CA LYS A 81 18.71 4.61 13.08
C LYS A 81 18.70 6.11 12.77
N LEU A 82 17.56 6.66 12.36
CA LEU A 82 17.45 8.10 12.10
C LEU A 82 17.67 8.92 13.37
N MET A 83 17.10 8.49 14.51
CA MET A 83 17.23 9.19 15.78
C MET A 83 18.67 9.20 16.30
N GLU A 84 19.46 8.15 16.02
CA GLU A 84 20.90 8.11 16.38
C GLU A 84 21.70 9.24 15.70
N LEU A 85 21.22 9.77 14.57
CA LEU A 85 21.93 10.83 13.83
C LEU A 85 21.90 12.19 14.53
N GLN A 86 21.04 12.40 15.53
CA GLN A 86 20.90 13.67 16.26
C GLN A 86 22.23 14.19 16.85
N ARG A 87 23.16 13.28 17.16
CA ARG A 87 24.46 13.61 17.76
C ARG A 87 25.58 13.79 16.72
N THR A 88 25.27 13.65 15.44
CA THR A 88 26.27 13.70 14.37
C THR A 88 26.58 15.14 14.01
N THR A 89 27.86 15.53 14.09
CA THR A 89 28.32 16.90 13.77
C THR A 89 28.84 17.05 12.34
N SER A 90 29.26 15.95 11.71
CA SER A 90 29.73 15.94 10.32
C SER A 90 28.59 15.74 9.34
N MET A 91 28.49 16.61 8.34
CA MET A 91 27.49 16.51 7.26
C MET A 91 27.63 15.22 6.44
N SER A 92 28.87 14.75 6.22
CA SER A 92 29.11 13.51 5.46
C SER A 92 28.63 12.29 6.23
N ALA A 93 28.92 12.24 7.54
CA ALA A 93 28.44 11.17 8.41
C ALA A 93 26.91 11.21 8.57
N PHE A 94 26.32 12.41 8.66
CA PHE A 94 24.87 12.58 8.73
C PHE A 94 24.18 12.07 7.46
N THR A 95 24.67 12.47 6.28
CA THR A 95 24.08 12.06 4.99
C THR A 95 24.19 10.55 4.78
N ALA A 96 25.36 9.96 5.05
CA ALA A 96 25.54 8.52 4.97
C ALA A 96 24.64 7.76 5.96
N GLY A 97 24.53 8.28 7.20
CA GLY A 97 23.62 7.76 8.21
C GLY A 97 22.16 7.82 7.78
N LEU A 98 21.73 8.95 7.21
CA LEU A 98 20.37 9.17 6.71
C LEU A 98 20.03 8.19 5.59
N GLU A 99 20.93 7.98 4.63
CA GLU A 99 20.77 6.98 3.58
C GLU A 99 20.66 5.57 4.17
N SER A 100 21.57 5.21 5.09
CA SER A 100 21.60 3.89 5.74
C SER A 100 20.38 3.59 6.62
N SER A 101 19.71 4.64 7.12
CA SER A 101 18.46 4.51 7.89
C SER A 101 17.32 3.99 7.02
N GLY A 102 17.35 4.29 5.71
CA GLY A 102 16.25 4.01 4.78
C GLY A 102 15.00 4.87 5.00
N TRP A 103 15.01 5.82 5.95
CA TRP A 103 13.80 6.56 6.34
C TRP A 103 13.14 7.27 5.16
N LEU A 104 13.93 8.05 4.40
CA LEU A 104 13.41 8.78 3.24
C LEU A 104 12.96 7.84 2.11
N LYS A 105 13.57 6.66 1.98
CA LYS A 105 13.11 5.64 1.04
C LYS A 105 11.72 5.14 1.42
N HIS A 106 11.46 4.90 2.71
CA HIS A 106 10.14 4.49 3.19
C HIS A 106 9.07 5.56 3.01
N ILE A 107 9.39 6.82 3.35
CA ILE A 107 8.49 7.96 3.10
C ILE A 107 8.17 8.08 1.61
N ARG A 108 9.18 7.98 0.74
CA ARG A 108 8.99 7.98 -0.71
C ARG A 108 8.04 6.88 -1.16
N SER A 109 8.24 5.63 -0.74
CA SER A 109 7.36 4.51 -1.14
C SER A 109 5.90 4.73 -0.72
N ILE A 110 5.67 5.26 0.48
CA ILE A 110 4.31 5.60 0.96
C ILE A 110 3.67 6.68 0.08
N LEU A 111 4.40 7.77 -0.21
CA LEU A 111 3.92 8.87 -1.05
C LEU A 111 3.69 8.45 -2.50
N GLU A 112 4.59 7.69 -3.10
CA GLU A 112 4.45 7.15 -4.46
C GLU A 112 3.21 6.26 -4.60
N THR A 113 2.92 5.46 -3.57
CA THR A 113 1.72 4.61 -3.54
C THR A 113 0.45 5.44 -3.44
N GLY A 114 0.40 6.40 -2.50
CA GLY A 114 -0.74 7.30 -2.36
C GLY A 114 -1.01 8.12 -3.63
N TRP A 115 0.06 8.62 -4.27
CA TRP A 115 -0.03 9.32 -5.56
C TRP A 115 -0.54 8.41 -6.68
N PHE A 116 -0.07 7.16 -6.76
CA PHE A 116 -0.57 6.22 -7.75
C PHE A 116 -2.07 5.96 -7.59
N ILE A 117 -2.52 5.73 -6.35
CA ILE A 117 -3.94 5.52 -6.03
C ILE A 117 -4.76 6.76 -6.43
N ALA A 118 -4.32 7.96 -6.02
CA ALA A 118 -4.98 9.20 -6.36
C ALA A 118 -5.07 9.42 -7.88
N LYS A 119 -3.97 9.16 -8.61
CA LYS A 119 -3.93 9.28 -10.07
C LYS A 119 -4.87 8.29 -10.76
N ALA A 120 -4.93 7.05 -10.28
CA ALA A 120 -5.85 6.04 -10.82
C ALA A 120 -7.32 6.46 -10.65
N ILE A 121 -7.69 6.90 -9.43
CA ILE A 121 -9.05 7.36 -9.13
C ILE A 121 -9.40 8.61 -9.96
N SER A 122 -8.50 9.58 -10.04
CA SER A 122 -8.68 10.78 -10.87
C SER A 122 -8.79 10.46 -12.36
N SER A 123 -8.32 9.29 -12.80
CA SER A 123 -8.47 8.80 -14.19
C SER A 123 -9.72 7.94 -14.39
N GLY A 124 -10.62 7.87 -13.40
CA GLY A 124 -11.87 7.10 -13.47
C GLY A 124 -11.72 5.61 -13.15
N ILE A 125 -10.59 5.16 -12.59
CA ILE A 125 -10.33 3.74 -12.30
C ILE A 125 -10.48 3.47 -10.79
N SER A 126 -11.33 2.50 -10.44
CA SER A 126 -11.49 2.05 -9.05
C SER A 126 -10.23 1.32 -8.55
N VAL A 127 -9.95 1.42 -7.24
CA VAL A 127 -8.78 0.80 -6.61
C VAL A 127 -9.17 0.11 -5.32
N VAL A 128 -8.84 -1.18 -5.20
CA VAL A 128 -8.86 -1.92 -3.93
C VAL A 128 -7.45 -1.88 -3.34
N VAL A 129 -7.34 -1.52 -2.06
CA VAL A 129 -6.04 -1.41 -1.37
C VAL A 129 -6.02 -2.35 -0.17
N HIS A 130 -4.94 -3.12 -0.03
CA HIS A 130 -4.69 -3.93 1.14
C HIS A 130 -3.20 -4.02 1.51
N CYS A 131 -2.95 -4.56 2.69
CA CYS A 131 -1.62 -4.96 3.14
C CYS A 131 -1.71 -6.39 3.70
N SER A 132 -1.08 -6.67 4.84
CA SER A 132 -1.31 -7.94 5.55
C SER A 132 -2.65 -7.90 6.29
N ASP A 133 -2.76 -7.05 7.30
CA ASP A 133 -3.94 -6.98 8.18
C ASP A 133 -4.88 -5.82 7.83
N GLY A 134 -4.46 -4.93 6.93
CA GLY A 134 -5.30 -3.87 6.37
C GLY A 134 -5.37 -2.59 7.20
N TRP A 135 -4.62 -2.46 8.31
CA TRP A 135 -4.73 -1.32 9.23
C TRP A 135 -3.50 -0.41 9.34
N ASP A 136 -2.33 -0.79 8.81
CA ASP A 136 -1.10 0.02 8.91
C ASP A 136 -0.84 0.78 7.59
N ARG A 137 -0.18 0.10 6.65
CA ARG A 137 0.19 0.64 5.34
C ARG A 137 -1.01 1.01 4.51
N THR A 138 -2.08 0.23 4.61
CA THR A 138 -3.35 0.52 3.94
C THR A 138 -3.92 1.86 4.40
N ALA A 139 -3.97 2.10 5.71
CA ALA A 139 -4.42 3.38 6.26
C ALA A 139 -3.56 4.53 5.75
N GLN A 140 -2.23 4.40 5.81
CA GLN A 140 -1.29 5.41 5.33
C GLN A 140 -1.56 5.82 3.88
N VAL A 141 -1.61 4.86 2.95
CA VAL A 141 -1.72 5.18 1.52
C VAL A 141 -3.13 5.62 1.11
N CYS A 142 -4.18 5.10 1.77
CA CYS A 142 -5.56 5.54 1.54
C CYS A 142 -5.76 6.97 2.04
N SER A 143 -5.26 7.32 3.23
CA SER A 143 -5.36 8.69 3.77
C SER A 143 -4.58 9.69 2.91
N ILE A 144 -3.40 9.33 2.41
CA ILE A 144 -2.65 10.19 1.47
C ILE A 144 -3.42 10.38 0.17
N ALA A 145 -3.98 9.32 -0.41
CA ALA A 145 -4.77 9.45 -1.61
C ALA A 145 -6.00 10.35 -1.39
N ALA A 146 -6.68 10.22 -0.25
CA ALA A 146 -7.80 11.08 0.13
C ALA A 146 -7.39 12.56 0.23
N LEU A 147 -6.26 12.86 0.88
CA LEU A 147 -5.71 14.22 0.97
C LEU A 147 -5.39 14.83 -0.40
N LEU A 148 -4.91 14.01 -1.34
CA LEU A 148 -4.59 14.44 -2.70
C LEU A 148 -5.85 14.70 -3.54
N LEU A 149 -6.92 13.93 -3.32
CA LEU A 149 -8.13 13.96 -4.14
C LEU A 149 -9.17 14.98 -3.66
N ASP A 150 -9.36 15.10 -2.34
CA ASP A 150 -10.46 15.86 -1.77
C ASP A 150 -9.94 17.08 -0.97
N PRO A 151 -10.28 18.32 -1.37
CA PRO A 151 -9.97 19.52 -0.59
C PRO A 151 -10.50 19.50 0.85
N PHE A 152 -11.59 18.78 1.14
CA PHE A 152 -12.16 18.69 2.48
C PHE A 152 -11.14 18.16 3.51
N TYR A 153 -10.42 17.09 3.19
CA TYR A 153 -9.41 16.49 4.08
C TYR A 153 -8.19 17.39 4.31
N ARG A 154 -8.07 18.51 3.58
CA ARG A 154 -7.02 19.54 3.78
C ARG A 154 -7.49 20.71 4.65
N THR A 155 -8.69 20.63 5.22
CA THR A 155 -9.15 21.53 6.28
C THR A 155 -8.81 20.96 7.66
N ILE A 156 -8.78 21.80 8.70
CA ILE A 156 -8.56 21.32 10.09
C ILE A 156 -9.62 20.29 10.48
N GLN A 157 -10.90 20.57 10.18
CA GLN A 157 -12.01 19.67 10.50
C GLN A 157 -11.95 18.37 9.72
N GLY A 158 -11.60 18.40 8.43
CA GLY A 158 -11.50 17.19 7.62
C GLY A 158 -10.28 16.34 7.95
N PHE A 159 -9.21 16.94 8.49
CA PHE A 159 -8.01 16.19 8.89
C PHE A 159 -8.13 15.51 10.27
N GLN A 160 -9.03 15.98 11.14
CA GLN A 160 -9.32 15.44 12.48
C GLN A 160 -10.20 14.18 12.41
#